data_AF-A0A067SH41-F1
#
_entry.id   AF-A0A067SH41-F1
#
_cell.length_a   1.000
_cell.length_b   1.000
_cell.length_c   1.000
_cell.angle_alpha   90.00
_cell.angle_beta   90.00
_cell.angle_gamma   90.00
#
_symmetry.space_group_name_H-M   'P 1'
#
loop_
_entity.id
_entity.type
_entity.pdbx_description
1 polymer ?
#
loop_
_entity_poly.entity_id
_entity_poly.type
_entity_poly.pdbx_seq_one_letter_code
_entity_poly.pdbx_strand_id
1 'polypeptide(L)' 'MTMQAVEWLLLDRALAFLSLAMATCVVYDHITTLDEEVELVWKREKWNAVQILFFINRYTGDLVQM' A
#
# COMPACT_ATOMS: atom_id res chain seq x y z
N MET A 1 28.54 -21.61 -15.24
CA MET A 1 28.48 -20.13 -15.24
C MET A 1 27.21 -19.58 -15.89
N THR A 2 26.80 -20.04 -17.07
CA THR A 2 25.62 -19.49 -17.78
C THR A 2 24.26 -19.83 -17.14
N MET A 3 24.10 -21.06 -16.61
CA MET A 3 22.85 -21.48 -15.95
C MET A 3 22.50 -20.64 -14.71
N GLN A 4 23.51 -20.29 -13.92
CA GLN A 4 23.34 -19.50 -12.70
C GLN A 4 22.91 -18.06 -13.03
N ALA A 5 23.46 -17.45 -14.09
CA ALA A 5 23.08 -16.11 -14.53
C ALA A 5 21.62 -16.03 -15.00
N VAL A 6 21.11 -17.08 -15.65
CA VAL A 6 19.71 -17.16 -16.08
C VAL A 6 18.76 -17.28 -14.89
N GLU A 7 19.16 -18.04 -13.86
CA GLU A 7 18.39 -18.19 -12.62
C GLU A 7 18.22 -16.84 -11.91
N TRP A 8 19.31 -16.06 -11.76
CA TRP A 8 19.26 -14.71 -11.20
C TRP A 8 18.33 -13.77 -11.97
N LEU A 9 18.38 -13.80 -13.30
CA LEU A 9 17.52 -12.99 -14.17
C LEU A 9 16.03 -13.33 -14.05
N LEU A 10 15.70 -14.60 -13.86
CA LEU A 10 14.32 -15.05 -13.65
C LEU A 10 13.83 -14.67 -12.25
N LEU A 11 14.68 -14.78 -11.24
CA LEU A 11 14.39 -14.37 -9.86
C LEU A 11 14.12 -12.86 -9.79
N ASP A 12 14.96 -12.04 -10.43
CA ASP A 12 14.80 -10.59 -10.47
C ASP A 12 13.46 -10.18 -11.12
N ARG A 13 13.11 -10.81 -12.25
CA ARG A 13 11.80 -10.63 -12.89
C ARG A 13 10.64 -11.05 -11.99
N ALA A 14 10.76 -12.19 -11.31
CA ALA A 14 9.71 -12.66 -10.40
C ALA A 14 9.53 -11.70 -9.22
N LEU A 15 10.61 -11.17 -8.66
CA LEU A 15 10.57 -10.17 -7.60
C LEU A 15 9.93 -8.86 -8.06
N ALA A 16 10.22 -8.39 -9.27
CA ALA A 16 9.60 -7.20 -9.84
C ALA A 16 8.08 -7.35 -10.05
N PHE A 17 7.62 -8.53 -10.49
CA PHE A 17 6.18 -8.79 -10.60
C PHE A 17 5.52 -8.90 -9.23
N LEU A 18 6.18 -9.53 -8.25
CA LEU A 18 5.68 -9.65 -6.89
C LEU A 18 5.58 -8.29 -6.19
N SER A 19 6.59 -7.43 -6.34
CA SER A 19 6.56 -6.08 -5.75
C SER A 19 5.43 -5.24 -6.35
N LEU A 20 5.23 -5.29 -7.67
CA LEU A 20 4.13 -4.61 -8.33
C LEU A 20 2.76 -5.15 -7.89
N ALA A 21 2.63 -6.47 -7.77
CA ALA A 21 1.41 -7.11 -7.29
C ALA A 21 1.11 -6.72 -5.84
N MET A 22 2.12 -6.70 -4.97
CA MET A 22 1.98 -6.26 -3.58
C MET A 22 1.55 -4.80 -3.50
N ALA A 23 2.21 -3.90 -4.23
CA ALA A 23 1.84 -2.50 -4.28
C ALA A 23 0.39 -2.32 -4.78
N THR A 24 -0.01 -3.07 -5.81
CA THR A 24 -1.38 -3.02 -6.35
C THR A 24 -2.40 -3.53 -5.33
N CYS A 25 -2.12 -4.62 -4.63
CA CYS A 25 -2.98 -5.14 -3.57
C CYS A 25 -3.13 -4.14 -2.42
N VAL A 26 -2.04 -3.51 -2.00
CA VAL A 26 -2.06 -2.45 -0.96
C VAL A 26 -2.96 -1.32 -1.43
N VAL A 27 -2.74 -0.76 -2.63
CA VAL A 27 -3.57 0.31 -3.17
C VAL A 27 -5.05 -0.09 -3.28
N TYR A 28 -5.34 -1.32 -3.70
CA TYR A 28 -6.70 -1.83 -3.82
C TYR A 28 -7.41 -1.94 -2.46
N ASP A 29 -6.72 -2.46 -1.44
CA ASP A 29 -7.23 -2.54 -0.07
C ASP A 29 -7.51 -1.13 0.49
N HIS A 30 -6.64 -0.17 0.15
CA HIS A 30 -6.83 1.23 0.51
C HIS A 30 -8.06 1.84 -0.17
N ILE A 31 -8.28 1.61 -1.46
CA ILE A 31 -9.46 2.13 -2.19
C ILE A 31 -10.76 1.53 -1.62
N THR A 32 -10.75 0.25 -1.25
CA THR A 32 -11.95 -0.43 -0.74
C THR A 32 -12.34 0.08 0.65
N THR A 33 -11.35 0.43 1.49
CA THR A 33 -11.60 0.99 2.85
C THR A 33 -11.86 2.49 2.85
N LEU A 34 -11.51 3.21 1.78
CA LEU A 34 -11.68 4.66 1.65
C LEU A 34 -13.15 5.11 1.67
N ASP A 35 -14.08 4.28 1.18
CA ASP A 35 -15.51 4.60 1.16
C ASP A 35 -16.08 4.73 2.58
N GLU A 36 -15.77 3.77 3.46
CA GLU A 36 -16.13 3.80 4.88
C GLU A 36 -15.41 4.94 5.63
N GLU A 37 -14.16 5.23 5.28
CA GLU A 37 -13.44 6.37 5.86
C GLU A 37 -14.08 7.69 5.49
N VAL A 38 -14.42 7.94 4.23
CA VAL A 38 -15.09 9.18 3.83
C VAL A 38 -16.44 9.33 4.54
N GLU A 39 -17.18 8.24 4.71
CA GLU A 39 -18.47 8.30 5.38
C GLU A 39 -18.37 8.50 6.92
N LEU A 40 -17.39 7.89 7.58
CA LEU A 40 -17.23 7.96 9.04
C LEU A 40 -16.33 9.11 9.54
N VAL A 41 -15.36 9.53 8.73
CA VAL A 41 -14.35 10.57 9.03
C VAL A 41 -14.78 11.89 8.39
N TRP A 42 -15.08 11.93 7.09
CA TRP A 42 -15.30 13.22 6.40
C TRP A 42 -16.70 13.80 6.63
N LYS A 43 -17.74 12.98 6.82
CA LYS A 43 -19.08 13.50 7.18
C LYS A 43 -19.21 13.89 8.66
N ARG A 44 -18.23 13.60 9.51
CA ARG A 44 -18.28 13.99 10.92
C ARG A 44 -17.94 15.48 11.10
N GLU A 45 -18.89 16.21 11.68
CA GLU A 45 -18.84 17.66 11.90
C GLU A 45 -17.76 18.13 12.91
N LYS A 46 -17.23 17.21 13.74
CA LYS A 46 -16.18 17.49 14.73
C LYS A 46 -14.91 16.75 14.38
N TRP A 47 -13.93 17.48 13.84
CA TRP A 47 -12.58 16.99 13.58
C TRP A 47 -11.93 16.56 14.90
N ASN A 48 -11.84 15.25 15.12
CA ASN A 48 -11.22 14.67 16.31
C ASN A 48 -9.75 14.30 16.01
N ALA A 49 -8.86 14.44 16.99
CA ALA A 49 -7.44 14.12 16.88
C ALA A 49 -7.17 12.68 16.39
N VAL A 50 -8.13 11.77 16.63
CA VAL A 50 -8.13 10.40 16.11
C VAL A 50 -8.13 10.34 14.58
N GLN A 51 -8.81 11.27 13.90
CA GLN A 51 -8.82 11.33 12.42
C GLN A 51 -7.45 11.73 11.87
N ILE A 52 -6.78 12.68 12.53
CA ILE A 52 -5.43 13.12 12.16
C ILE A 52 -4.43 11.99 12.42
N LEU A 53 -4.54 11.31 13.56
CA LEU A 53 -3.75 10.11 13.86
C LEU A 53 -3.99 8.99 12.84
N PHE A 54 -5.22 8.82 12.35
CA PHE A 54 -5.54 7.85 11.30
C PHE A 54 -4.87 8.21 9.98
N PHE A 55 -4.95 9.48 9.55
CA PHE A 55 -4.26 9.98 8.37
C PHE A 55 -2.74 9.84 8.48
N ILE A 56 -2.15 10.16 9.64
CA ILE A 56 -0.71 10.00 9.86
C ILE A 56 -0.33 8.52 9.79
N ASN A 57 -1.07 7.63 10.45
CA ASN A 57 -0.74 6.20 10.45
C ASN A 57 -0.89 5.61 9.04
N ARG A 58 -1.91 6.06 8.28
CA ARG A 58 -2.17 5.61 6.91
C ARG A 58 -1.14 6.10 5.91
N TYR A 59 -0.86 7.40 5.87
CA TYR A 59 0.12 7.96 4.94
C TYR A 59 1.56 7.64 5.33
N THR A 60 1.88 7.50 6.62
CA THR A 60 3.23 7.09 7.05
C THR A 60 3.47 5.60 6.76
N GLY A 61 2.44 4.75 6.91
CA GLY A 61 2.52 3.33 6.54
C GLY A 61 2.71 3.13 5.04
N ASP A 62 1.91 3.83 4.23
CA ASP A 62 1.99 3.78 2.76
C ASP A 62 3.34 4.35 2.25
N LEU A 63 3.83 5.44 2.84
CA LEU A 63 5.16 6.01 2.53
C LEU A 63 6.34 5.11 2.93
N VAL A 64 6.18 4.25 3.94
CA VAL A 64 7.20 3.28 4.35
C VAL A 64 7.18 2.03 3.47
N GLN A 65 6.03 1.73 2.85
CA GLN A 65 5.83 0.55 2.02
C GLN A 65 6.19 0.79 0.54
N MET A 66 6.30 2.06 0.12
CA MET A 66 6.85 2.49 -1.17
C MET A 66 8.38 2.46 -1.23
#